data_AF-A0A7J9WL20-F1
#
_entry.id   AF-A0A7J9WL20-F1
#
_cell.length_a   1.000
_cell.length_b   1.000
_cell.length_c   1.000
_cell.angle_alpha   90.00
_cell.angle_beta   90.00
_cell.angle_gamma   90.00
#
_symmetry.space_group_name_H-M   'P 1'
#
loop_
_entity.id
_entity.type
_entity.pdbx_description
1 polymer ?
#
loop_
_entity_poly.entity_id
_entity_poly.type
_entity_poly.pdbx_seq_one_letter_code
_entity_poly.pdbx_strand_id
1 'polypeptide(L)'
;QALAKVRADKQRESSDGFDGTWVAHPDLVPVAKEVFDDVLGDRPNQVGRQRGDVEVAAGDLLAVAGTLGEVTEQGLRNNVNVGIQYISSWLRGTGAAAIFNLMEDAATAEISRSQVWQWVHNGVALDDGRTVTRDLVQQTIREELDTIREQVGDEIFAKSRPDEARTLFEQVALADDFAEFLTLPAYDHLD
;
A
#
# COMPACT_ATOMS: atom_id res chain seq x y z
N GLN A 1 5.16 -18.72 5.42
CA GLN A 1 3.80 -18.13 5.24
C GLN A 1 3.73 -17.20 4.03
N ALA A 2 4.65 -16.23 3.86
CA ALA A 2 4.66 -15.32 2.69
C ALA A 2 4.66 -16.03 1.32
N LEU A 3 5.57 -16.99 1.10
CA LEU A 3 5.65 -17.74 -0.17
C LEU A 3 4.37 -18.54 -0.49
N ALA A 4 3.69 -19.06 0.53
CA ALA A 4 2.44 -19.80 0.35
C ALA A 4 1.31 -18.86 -0.10
N LYS A 5 1.24 -17.66 0.47
CA LYS A 5 0.27 -16.62 0.05
C LYS A 5 0.55 -16.17 -1.38
N VAL A 6 1.81 -15.89 -1.72
CA VAL A 6 2.22 -15.56 -3.10
C VAL A 6 1.81 -16.66 -4.06
N ARG A 7 2.12 -17.93 -3.76
CA ARG A 7 1.73 -19.07 -4.62
C ARG A 7 0.21 -19.13 -4.80
N ALA A 8 -0.57 -19.02 -3.74
CA ALA A 8 -2.03 -19.06 -3.81
C ALA A 8 -2.60 -17.90 -4.66
N ASP A 9 -2.03 -16.71 -4.54
CA ASP A 9 -2.43 -15.55 -5.34
C ASP A 9 -2.10 -15.77 -6.83
N LYS A 10 -0.90 -16.27 -7.14
CA LYS A 10 -0.51 -16.57 -8.53
C LYS A 10 -1.35 -17.69 -9.13
N GLN A 11 -1.75 -18.68 -8.32
CA GLN A 11 -2.61 -19.79 -8.75
C GLN A 11 -4.01 -19.29 -9.11
N ARG A 12 -4.54 -18.35 -8.32
CA ARG A 12 -5.81 -17.70 -8.63
C ARG A 12 -5.71 -16.93 -9.95
N GLU A 13 -4.70 -16.07 -10.11
CA GLU A 13 -4.47 -15.32 -11.35
C GLU A 13 -4.34 -16.23 -12.58
N SER A 14 -3.45 -17.24 -12.55
CA SER A 14 -3.28 -18.14 -13.68
C SER A 14 -4.56 -18.94 -13.97
N SER A 15 -5.28 -19.37 -12.93
CA SER A 15 -6.57 -20.06 -13.05
C SER A 15 -7.70 -19.16 -13.55
N ASP A 16 -7.63 -17.84 -13.35
CA ASP A 16 -8.63 -16.88 -13.85
C ASP A 16 -8.42 -16.50 -15.32
N GLY A 17 -7.26 -16.84 -15.90
CA GLY A 17 -6.99 -16.59 -17.32
C GLY A 17 -5.97 -15.50 -17.60
N PHE A 18 -5.27 -14.99 -16.58
CA PHE A 18 -4.19 -14.02 -16.76
C PHE A 18 -3.04 -14.64 -17.57
N ASP A 19 -2.42 -13.86 -18.46
CA ASP A 19 -1.33 -14.33 -19.33
C ASP A 19 0.03 -14.39 -18.63
N GLY A 20 0.19 -13.64 -17.55
CA GLY A 20 1.40 -13.52 -16.76
C GLY A 20 1.13 -12.79 -15.45
N THR A 21 2.18 -12.56 -14.67
CA THR A 21 2.07 -11.90 -13.36
C THR A 21 3.33 -11.09 -13.03
N TRP A 22 3.21 -10.17 -12.07
CA TRP A 22 4.33 -9.36 -11.57
C TRP A 22 4.92 -9.91 -10.26
N VAL A 23 6.22 -9.69 -10.10
CA VAL A 23 6.98 -9.91 -8.87
C VAL A 23 7.91 -8.72 -8.62
N ALA A 24 8.10 -8.35 -7.36
CA ALA A 24 8.96 -7.22 -6.96
C ALA A 24 10.35 -7.66 -6.48
N HIS A 25 10.61 -8.97 -6.37
CA HIS A 25 11.91 -9.52 -5.96
C HIS A 25 12.28 -10.74 -6.81
N PRO A 26 13.56 -10.89 -7.24
CA PRO A 26 14.01 -12.02 -8.07
C PRO A 26 13.71 -13.40 -7.48
N ASP A 27 13.78 -13.56 -6.16
CA ASP A 27 13.50 -14.84 -5.47
C ASP A 27 12.05 -15.33 -5.65
N LEU A 28 11.13 -14.45 -6.05
CA LEU A 28 9.74 -14.82 -6.34
C LEU A 28 9.55 -15.30 -7.78
N VAL A 29 10.52 -15.09 -8.67
CA VAL A 29 10.45 -15.52 -10.08
C VAL A 29 10.24 -17.02 -10.22
N PRO A 30 11.00 -17.90 -9.53
CA PRO A 30 10.79 -19.36 -9.66
C PRO A 30 9.39 -19.79 -9.23
N VAL A 31 8.85 -19.19 -8.16
CA VAL A 31 7.51 -19.51 -7.63
C VAL A 31 6.42 -19.07 -8.61
N ALA A 32 6.50 -17.84 -9.13
CA ALA A 32 5.54 -17.34 -10.11
C ALA A 32 5.61 -18.14 -11.42
N LYS A 33 6.83 -18.47 -11.87
CA LYS A 33 7.05 -19.26 -13.08
C LYS A 33 6.44 -20.65 -12.97
N GLU A 34 6.72 -21.38 -11.88
CA GLU A 34 6.18 -22.73 -11.67
C GLU A 34 4.64 -22.74 -11.78
N VAL A 35 3.98 -21.79 -11.12
CA VAL A 35 2.51 -21.69 -11.10
C VAL A 35 1.91 -21.37 -12.47
N PHE A 36 2.58 -20.55 -13.28
CA PHE A 36 2.11 -20.22 -14.62
C PHE A 36 2.45 -21.33 -15.63
N ASP A 37 3.62 -21.97 -15.51
CA ASP A 37 4.00 -23.12 -16.34
C ASP A 37 2.99 -24.27 -16.19
N ASP A 38 2.52 -24.54 -14.97
CA ASP A 38 1.51 -25.57 -14.67
C ASP A 38 0.19 -25.37 -15.44
N VAL A 39 -0.21 -24.11 -15.68
CA VAL A 39 -1.47 -23.77 -16.36
C VAL A 39 -1.26 -23.57 -17.87
N LEU A 40 -0.15 -22.94 -18.27
CA LEU A 40 0.16 -22.62 -19.65
C LEU A 40 0.55 -23.87 -20.46
N GLY A 41 1.32 -24.79 -19.87
CA GLY A 41 1.98 -25.87 -20.59
C GLY A 41 2.89 -25.30 -21.68
N ASP A 42 2.74 -25.76 -22.92
CA ASP A 42 3.52 -25.28 -24.07
C ASP A 42 3.00 -23.95 -24.66
N ARG A 43 1.90 -23.41 -24.15
CA ARG A 43 1.29 -22.18 -24.69
C ARG A 43 2.05 -20.95 -24.23
N PRO A 44 2.29 -19.95 -25.11
CA PRO A 44 3.00 -18.74 -24.73
C PRO A 44 2.15 -17.76 -23.89
N ASN A 45 0.82 -17.93 -23.86
CA ASN A 45 -0.14 -17.10 -23.13
C ASN A 45 -1.54 -17.77 -23.07
N GLN A 46 -2.51 -17.11 -22.44
CA GLN A 46 -3.90 -17.52 -22.29
C GLN A 46 -4.89 -16.66 -23.10
N VAL A 47 -4.44 -15.85 -24.07
CA VAL A 47 -5.31 -14.94 -24.86
C VAL A 47 -6.50 -15.66 -25.49
N GLY A 48 -6.38 -16.95 -25.82
CA GLY A 48 -7.50 -17.76 -26.32
C GLY A 48 -8.64 -18.02 -25.31
N ARG A 49 -8.42 -17.74 -24.02
CA ARG A 49 -9.40 -17.92 -22.94
C ARG A 49 -10.24 -16.66 -22.77
N GLN A 50 -11.28 -16.54 -23.59
CA GLN A 50 -12.10 -15.33 -23.71
C GLN A 50 -13.09 -15.07 -22.55
N ARG A 51 -13.08 -15.88 -21.48
CA ARG A 51 -13.93 -15.76 -20.27
C ARG A 51 -15.40 -15.36 -20.52
N GLY A 52 -16.04 -15.97 -21.53
CA GLY A 52 -17.46 -15.72 -21.84
C GLY A 52 -18.43 -16.16 -20.73
N ASP A 53 -17.93 -16.83 -19.69
CA ASP A 53 -18.62 -17.15 -18.44
C ASP A 53 -18.74 -15.96 -17.47
N VAL A 54 -18.05 -14.86 -17.74
CA VAL A 54 -18.01 -13.68 -16.86
C VAL A 54 -18.76 -12.52 -17.51
N GLU A 55 -19.82 -12.06 -16.84
CA GLU A 55 -20.54 -10.85 -17.17
C GLU A 55 -20.33 -9.83 -16.04
N VAL A 56 -19.82 -8.65 -16.38
CA VAL A 56 -19.55 -7.57 -15.40
C VAL A 56 -20.34 -6.34 -15.79
N ALA A 57 -21.19 -5.86 -14.88
CA ALA A 57 -21.91 -4.61 -15.02
C ALA A 57 -21.13 -3.45 -14.38
N ALA A 58 -21.45 -2.21 -14.76
CA ALA A 58 -20.83 -1.02 -14.17
C ALA A 58 -21.03 -0.93 -12.64
N GLY A 59 -22.16 -1.46 -12.14
CA GLY A 59 -22.44 -1.50 -10.69
C GLY A 59 -21.48 -2.41 -9.92
N ASP A 60 -21.00 -3.50 -10.54
CA ASP A 60 -20.08 -4.45 -9.89
C ASP A 60 -18.72 -3.80 -9.64
N LEU A 61 -18.26 -2.94 -10.55
CA LEU A 61 -17.01 -2.19 -10.43
C LEU A 61 -17.05 -1.10 -9.36
N LEU A 62 -18.25 -0.68 -8.92
CA LEU A 62 -18.48 0.38 -7.94
C LEU A 62 -19.03 -0.16 -6.60
N ALA A 63 -19.17 -1.47 -6.45
CA ALA A 63 -19.78 -2.12 -5.30
C ALA A 63 -18.85 -2.15 -4.07
N VAL A 64 -18.44 -0.98 -3.58
CA VAL A 64 -17.56 -0.83 -2.39
C VAL A 64 -18.16 -1.55 -1.17
N ALA A 65 -19.47 -1.48 -0.98
CA ALA A 65 -20.17 -2.18 0.10
C ALA A 65 -20.05 -3.71 0.03
N GLY A 66 -19.69 -4.27 -1.12
CA GLY A 66 -19.40 -5.70 -1.29
C GLY A 66 -17.97 -6.09 -0.92
N THR A 67 -17.08 -5.13 -0.69
CA THR A 67 -15.72 -5.40 -0.20
C THR A 67 -15.77 -5.64 1.30
N LEU A 68 -15.51 -6.88 1.70
CA LEU A 68 -15.46 -7.27 3.10
C LEU A 68 -14.20 -6.69 3.76
N GLY A 69 -14.35 -6.15 4.97
CA GLY A 69 -13.24 -5.62 5.76
C GLY A 69 -13.73 -4.67 6.85
N GLU A 70 -12.84 -4.36 7.78
CA GLU A 70 -13.08 -3.42 8.87
C GLU A 70 -11.97 -2.37 8.88
N VAL A 71 -12.30 -1.15 9.29
CA VAL A 71 -11.29 -0.13 9.57
C VAL A 71 -10.80 -0.37 10.99
N THR A 72 -9.54 -0.77 11.15
CA THR A 72 -9.00 -1.14 12.46
C THR A 72 -7.92 -0.16 12.92
N GLU A 73 -7.68 -0.05 14.22
CA GLU A 73 -6.54 0.73 14.72
C GLU A 73 -5.22 0.26 14.09
N GLN A 74 -5.04 -1.05 13.95
CA GLN A 74 -3.83 -1.62 13.36
C GLN A 74 -3.68 -1.22 11.89
N GLY A 75 -4.78 -1.14 11.14
CA GLY A 75 -4.80 -0.65 9.76
C GLY A 75 -4.42 0.83 9.68
N LEU A 76 -4.96 1.66 10.58
CA LEU A 76 -4.59 3.07 10.70
C LEU A 76 -3.10 3.25 10.99
N ARG A 77 -2.58 2.54 12.00
CA ARG A 77 -1.15 2.54 12.36
C ARG A 77 -0.29 2.12 11.18
N ASN A 78 -0.66 1.04 10.49
CA ASN A 78 0.08 0.55 9.34
C ASN A 78 0.14 1.60 8.21
N ASN A 79 -0.99 2.24 7.88
CA ASN A 79 -1.04 3.27 6.85
C ASN A 79 -0.15 4.48 7.20
N VAL A 80 -0.21 4.93 8.46
CA VAL A 80 0.65 6.01 8.95
C VAL A 80 2.12 5.62 8.87
N ASN A 81 2.46 4.44 9.38
CA ASN A 81 3.83 3.95 9.45
C ASN A 81 4.45 3.78 8.05
N VAL A 82 3.77 3.06 7.15
CA VAL A 82 4.23 2.84 5.77
C VAL A 82 4.29 4.15 5.00
N GLY A 83 3.28 5.03 5.13
CA GLY A 83 3.25 6.33 4.47
C GLY A 83 4.45 7.20 4.84
N ILE A 84 4.75 7.32 6.15
CA ILE A 84 5.90 8.10 6.64
C ILE A 84 7.23 7.49 6.19
N GLN A 85 7.41 6.16 6.34
CA GLN A 85 8.65 5.50 5.94
C GLN A 85 8.90 5.61 4.42
N TYR A 86 7.84 5.48 3.61
CA TYR A 86 7.95 5.65 2.17
C TYR A 86 8.34 7.08 1.80
N ILE A 87 7.65 8.08 2.35
CA ILE A 87 7.98 9.49 2.11
C ILE A 87 9.42 9.78 2.52
N SER A 88 9.87 9.29 3.68
CA SER A 88 11.26 9.39 4.13
C SER A 88 12.26 8.78 3.13
N SER A 89 11.95 7.61 2.57
CA SER A 89 12.76 6.98 1.52
C SER A 89 12.80 7.83 0.25
N TRP A 90 11.64 8.30 -0.19
CA TRP A 90 11.47 9.09 -1.40
C TRP A 90 12.23 10.42 -1.32
N LEU A 91 12.13 11.12 -0.18
CA LEU A 91 12.87 12.35 0.12
C LEU A 91 14.38 12.13 0.17
N ARG A 92 14.87 10.90 0.33
CA ARG A 92 16.30 10.55 0.22
C ARG A 92 16.68 10.09 -1.19
N GLY A 93 15.82 10.33 -2.18
CA GLY A 93 16.03 9.97 -3.59
C GLY A 93 15.77 8.49 -3.89
N THR A 94 15.11 7.74 -3.00
CA THR A 94 14.84 6.31 -3.17
C THR A 94 13.35 6.03 -3.25
N GLY A 95 12.83 5.84 -4.47
CA GLY A 95 11.40 5.60 -4.74
C GLY A 95 10.94 4.15 -4.61
N ALA A 96 11.86 3.20 -4.40
CA ALA A 96 11.59 1.79 -4.13
C ALA A 96 12.11 1.45 -2.73
N ALA A 97 11.20 1.31 -1.77
CA ALA A 97 11.52 1.25 -0.35
C ALA A 97 11.22 -0.15 0.22
N ALA A 98 12.20 -0.75 0.91
CA ALA A 98 11.97 -1.98 1.65
C ALA A 98 11.32 -1.67 3.00
N ILE A 99 10.01 -1.91 3.14
CA ILE A 99 9.23 -1.65 4.36
C ILE A 99 8.54 -2.96 4.76
N PHE A 100 8.72 -3.41 6.02
CA PHE A 100 8.22 -4.71 6.50
C PHE A 100 8.55 -5.92 5.61
N ASN A 101 9.72 -5.90 4.96
CA ASN A 101 10.17 -6.89 3.96
C ASN A 101 9.34 -6.94 2.67
N LEU A 102 8.55 -5.90 2.39
CA LEU A 102 7.87 -5.66 1.13
C LEU A 102 8.60 -4.54 0.37
N MET A 103 8.58 -4.63 -0.96
CA MET A 103 9.14 -3.59 -1.82
C MET A 103 8.01 -2.63 -2.19
N GLU A 104 7.96 -1.50 -1.49
CA GLU A 104 6.92 -0.50 -1.63
C GLU A 104 7.32 0.58 -2.63
N ASP A 105 6.33 1.05 -3.39
CA ASP A 105 6.44 2.18 -4.29
C ASP A 105 5.46 3.31 -3.89
N ALA A 106 5.36 4.34 -4.73
CA ALA A 106 4.54 5.51 -4.43
C ALA A 106 3.05 5.14 -4.25
N ALA A 107 2.55 4.12 -4.96
CA ALA A 107 1.15 3.73 -4.87
C ALA A 107 0.80 3.21 -3.47
N THR A 108 1.73 2.57 -2.77
CA THR A 108 1.54 2.14 -1.38
C THR A 108 1.35 3.33 -0.45
N ALA A 109 2.18 4.37 -0.58
CA ALA A 109 2.00 5.59 0.20
C ALA A 109 0.73 6.36 -0.19
N GLU A 110 0.37 6.37 -1.47
CA GLU A 110 -0.86 6.98 -1.97
C GLU A 110 -2.10 6.34 -1.38
N ILE A 111 -2.23 5.00 -1.42
CA ILE A 111 -3.38 4.33 -0.81
C ILE A 111 -3.41 4.54 0.71
N SER A 112 -2.24 4.53 1.36
CA SER A 112 -2.12 4.73 2.80
C SER A 112 -2.64 6.10 3.24
N ARG A 113 -2.13 7.19 2.62
CA ARG A 113 -2.59 8.56 2.94
C ARG A 113 -4.04 8.80 2.52
N SER A 114 -4.50 8.16 1.44
CA SER A 114 -5.86 8.33 0.92
C SER A 114 -6.89 7.69 1.82
N GLN A 115 -6.60 6.51 2.37
CA GLN A 115 -7.48 5.88 3.37
C GLN A 115 -7.57 6.74 4.64
N VAL A 116 -6.44 7.24 5.15
CA VAL A 116 -6.43 8.13 6.32
C VAL A 116 -7.24 9.39 6.06
N TRP A 117 -7.03 10.04 4.93
CA TRP A 117 -7.79 11.23 4.53
C TRP A 117 -9.30 10.94 4.46
N GLN A 118 -9.68 9.85 3.78
CA GLN A 118 -11.08 9.47 3.62
C GLN A 118 -11.75 9.18 4.98
N TRP A 119 -11.04 8.51 5.89
CA TRP A 119 -11.56 8.18 7.21
C TRP A 119 -11.76 9.41 8.08
N VAL A 120 -10.81 10.36 8.07
CA VAL A 120 -10.94 11.64 8.76
C VAL A 120 -12.08 12.47 8.16
N HIS A 121 -12.11 12.61 6.83
CA HIS A 121 -13.10 13.44 6.13
C HIS A 121 -14.54 12.95 6.33
N ASN A 122 -14.74 11.63 6.36
CA ASN A 122 -16.08 11.04 6.50
C ASN A 122 -16.43 10.64 7.94
N GLY A 123 -15.55 10.92 8.92
CA GLY A 123 -15.77 10.57 10.33
C GLY A 123 -15.97 9.07 10.54
N VAL A 124 -15.17 8.24 9.86
CA VAL A 124 -15.26 6.77 9.93
C VAL A 124 -14.86 6.28 11.32
N ALA A 125 -15.59 5.29 11.84
CA ALA A 125 -15.26 4.63 13.09
C ALA A 125 -14.30 3.46 12.86
N LEU A 126 -13.35 3.29 13.77
CA LEU A 126 -12.58 2.06 13.94
C LEU A 126 -13.49 0.93 14.43
N ASP A 127 -13.00 -0.31 14.32
CA ASP A 127 -13.61 -1.54 14.84
C ASP A 127 -13.86 -1.51 16.36
N ASP A 128 -13.07 -0.73 17.11
CA ASP A 128 -13.29 -0.48 18.54
C ASP A 128 -14.26 0.67 18.86
N GLY A 129 -14.82 1.32 17.83
CA GLY A 129 -15.81 2.39 17.95
C GLY A 129 -15.24 3.81 18.06
N ARG A 130 -13.92 4.00 18.15
CA ARG A 130 -13.32 5.35 18.08
C ARG A 130 -13.48 5.93 16.68
N THR A 131 -13.90 7.20 16.57
CA THR A 131 -13.88 7.91 15.28
C THR A 131 -12.45 8.29 14.90
N VAL A 132 -12.09 8.10 13.64
CA VAL A 132 -10.83 8.57 13.08
C VAL A 132 -10.89 10.10 12.94
N THR A 133 -10.23 10.81 13.85
CA THR A 133 -10.14 12.27 13.85
C THR A 133 -8.72 12.73 13.52
N ARG A 134 -8.56 14.02 13.18
CA ARG A 134 -7.23 14.64 13.01
C ARG A 134 -6.33 14.39 14.23
N ASP A 135 -6.87 14.57 15.43
CA ASP A 135 -6.12 14.39 16.68
C ASP A 135 -5.68 12.95 16.88
N LEU A 136 -6.54 11.98 16.55
CA LEU A 136 -6.19 10.55 16.62
C LEU A 136 -5.04 10.25 15.65
N VAL A 137 -5.13 10.72 14.40
CA VAL A 137 -4.07 10.49 13.41
C VAL A 137 -2.75 11.15 13.84
N GLN A 138 -2.78 12.39 14.34
CA GLN A 138 -1.58 13.07 14.83
C GLN A 138 -0.97 12.41 16.06
N GLN A 139 -1.79 11.81 16.93
CA GLN A 139 -1.31 10.95 18.00
C GLN A 139 -0.62 9.71 17.42
N THR A 140 -1.28 8.99 16.49
CA THR A 140 -0.72 7.81 15.84
C THR A 140 0.61 8.13 15.14
N ILE A 141 0.71 9.25 14.42
CA ILE A 141 1.96 9.70 13.77
C ILE A 141 3.11 9.78 14.77
N ARG A 142 2.89 10.38 15.94
CA ARG A 142 3.94 10.50 16.97
C ARG A 142 4.38 9.13 17.49
N GLU A 143 3.42 8.28 17.81
CA GLU A 143 3.68 6.92 18.34
C GLU A 143 4.40 6.03 17.30
N GLU A 144 4.02 6.13 16.02
CA GLU A 144 4.68 5.37 14.95
C GLU A 144 6.08 5.92 14.65
N LEU A 145 6.32 7.23 14.76
CA LEU A 145 7.67 7.80 14.65
C LEU A 145 8.58 7.31 15.79
N ASP A 146 8.07 7.27 17.02
CA ASP A 146 8.80 6.70 18.16
C ASP A 146 9.12 5.22 17.92
N THR A 147 8.14 4.46 17.43
CA THR A 147 8.31 3.04 17.07
C THR A 147 9.37 2.85 15.97
N ILE A 148 9.33 3.66 14.91
CA ILE A 148 10.34 3.62 13.83
C ILE A 148 11.72 3.94 14.40
N ARG A 149 11.82 4.97 15.24
CA ARG A 149 13.08 5.37 15.91
C ARG A 149 13.66 4.24 16.75
N GLU A 150 12.84 3.54 17.52
CA GLU A 150 13.27 2.37 18.31
C GLU A 150 13.77 1.22 17.42
N GLN A 151 13.13 1.00 16.27
CA GLN A 151 13.50 -0.08 15.34
C GLN A 151 14.81 0.18 14.61
N VAL A 152 15.04 1.42 14.15
CA VAL A 152 16.22 1.76 13.32
C VAL A 152 17.37 2.38 14.12
N GLY A 153 17.10 2.86 15.33
CA GLY A 153 18.06 3.56 16.19
C GLY A 153 18.22 5.04 15.85
N ASP A 154 18.66 5.81 16.86
CA ASP A 154 18.74 7.28 16.82
C ASP A 154 19.52 7.83 15.61
N GLU A 155 20.66 7.22 15.28
CA GLU A 155 21.53 7.71 14.21
C GLU A 155 20.87 7.56 12.82
N ILE A 156 20.24 6.42 12.56
CA ILE A 156 19.55 6.16 11.29
C ILE A 156 18.30 7.04 11.20
N PHE A 157 17.54 7.13 12.29
CA PHE A 157 16.34 7.95 12.36
C PHE A 157 16.64 9.43 12.12
N ALA A 158 17.69 9.98 12.72
CA ALA A 158 18.06 11.38 12.47
C ALA A 158 18.41 11.66 11.00
N LYS A 159 18.99 10.67 10.29
CA LYS A 159 19.32 10.75 8.86
C LYS A 159 18.12 10.46 7.94
N SER A 160 16.98 10.03 8.47
CA SER A 160 15.80 9.64 7.69
C SER A 160 14.82 10.79 7.43
N ARG A 161 15.21 12.05 7.64
CA ARG A 161 14.34 13.24 7.44
C ARG A 161 12.95 13.10 8.12
N PRO A 162 12.86 12.66 9.39
CA PRO A 162 11.59 12.26 10.01
C PRO A 162 10.59 13.42 10.13
N ASP A 163 11.06 14.64 10.44
CA ASP A 163 10.20 15.82 10.57
C ASP A 163 9.61 16.27 9.23
N GLU A 164 10.39 16.17 8.14
CA GLU A 164 9.92 16.50 6.80
C GLU A 164 8.93 15.45 6.29
N ALA A 165 9.23 14.17 6.52
CA ALA A 165 8.31 13.08 6.16
C ALA A 165 7.00 13.19 6.92
N ARG A 166 7.05 13.50 8.21
CA ARG A 166 5.87 13.81 9.03
C ARG A 166 5.06 14.97 8.46
N THR A 167 5.71 16.11 8.23
CA THR A 167 5.05 17.34 7.77
C THR A 167 4.35 17.10 6.44
N LEU A 168 5.03 16.45 5.50
CA LEU A 168 4.47 16.12 4.20
C LEU A 168 3.33 15.11 4.31
N PHE A 169 3.46 14.08 5.16
CA PHE A 169 2.36 13.13 5.40
C PHE A 169 1.13 13.81 5.98
N GLU A 170 1.29 14.67 7.00
CA GLU A 170 0.19 15.47 7.57
C GLU A 170 -0.46 16.36 6.50
N GLN A 171 0.33 16.98 5.62
CA GLN A 171 -0.18 17.78 4.51
C GLN A 171 -1.07 16.97 3.56
N VAL A 172 -0.64 15.78 3.13
CA VAL A 172 -1.37 15.00 2.11
C VAL A 172 -2.48 14.10 2.69
N ALA A 173 -2.41 13.76 3.97
CA ALA A 173 -3.38 12.90 4.65
C ALA A 173 -4.43 13.67 5.47
N LEU A 174 -4.12 14.91 5.89
CA LEU A 174 -4.99 15.68 6.79
C LEU A 174 -5.37 17.06 6.24
N ALA A 175 -5.01 17.45 5.02
CA ALA A 175 -5.55 18.69 4.44
C ALA A 175 -7.06 18.57 4.19
N ASP A 176 -7.77 19.71 4.18
CA ASP A 176 -9.20 19.75 3.87
C ASP A 176 -9.44 19.34 2.40
N ASP A 177 -8.59 19.81 1.50
CA ASP A 177 -8.56 19.41 0.09
C ASP A 177 -7.69 18.18 -0.10
N PHE A 178 -8.16 17.24 -0.93
CA PHE A 178 -7.41 16.05 -1.29
C PHE A 178 -6.39 16.36 -2.39
N ALA A 179 -5.09 16.29 -2.06
CA ALA A 179 -4.04 16.40 -3.08
C ALA A 179 -4.17 15.27 -4.11
N GLU A 180 -4.08 15.59 -5.41
CA GLU A 180 -4.22 14.57 -6.47
C GLU A 180 -3.12 13.50 -6.36
N PHE A 181 -1.88 13.94 -6.15
CA PHE A 181 -0.72 13.08 -5.95
C PHE A 181 0.15 13.61 -4.82
N LEU A 182 0.60 12.73 -3.92
CA LEU A 182 1.56 13.08 -2.87
C LEU A 182 2.88 13.55 -3.47
N THR A 183 3.21 13.08 -4.68
CA THR A 183 4.48 13.39 -5.34
C THR A 183 4.58 14.85 -5.75
N LEU A 184 3.47 15.56 -5.96
CA LEU A 184 3.48 16.97 -6.34
C LEU A 184 4.12 17.84 -5.23
N PRO A 185 3.59 17.90 -4.00
CA PRO A 185 4.25 18.63 -2.93
C PRO A 185 5.59 18.00 -2.55
N ALA A 186 5.76 16.68 -2.67
CA ALA A 186 7.03 16.04 -2.37
C ALA A 186 8.17 16.55 -3.28
N TYR A 187 7.89 16.80 -4.57
CA TYR A 187 8.88 17.24 -5.55
C TYR A 187 9.54 18.57 -5.20
N ASP A 188 8.83 19.44 -4.48
CA ASP A 188 9.38 20.71 -3.99
C ASP A 188 10.48 20.53 -2.92
N HIS A 189 10.65 19.31 -2.39
CA HIS A 189 11.67 18.94 -1.39
C HIS A 189 12.86 18.16 -1.97
N LEU A 190 12.90 17.96 -3.28
CA LEU A 190 14.03 17.36 -4.00
C LEU A 190 14.84 18.44 -4.72
N ASP A 191 16.16 18.26 -4.71
CA ASP A 191 17.11 19.07 -5.48
C ASP A 191 17.31 18.54 -6.91
#